data_AF-A0A0P0VJ64-F1
#
_entry.id   AF-A0A0P0VJ64-F1
#
_cell.length_a   1.000
_cell.length_b   1.000
_cell.length_c   1.000
_cell.angle_alpha   90.00
_cell.angle_beta   90.00
_cell.angle_gamma   90.00
#
_symmetry.space_group_name_H-M   'P 1'
#
loop_
_entity.id
_entity.type
_entity.pdbx_description
1 polymer ?
#
loop_
_entity_poly.entity_id
_entity_poly.type
_entity_poly.pdbx_seq_one_letter_code
_entity_poly.pdbx_strand_id
1 'polypeptide(L)'
;MASQPAAHAAGLRVLRTTRVAPAPPAGEPALPERALPLMFMDAMWLRAQPVERVFFYRLGPGDDDDDGGVDAVLSRMEESLPRAIHAFYPLASRIRPTPSETNRYELLYQLGDGVAFTVAEHDGVGVDELATDEPRELAKIAPLVPELPEGGAVLALQVTVLPPKRRGLALGVIVHHSACDGVGSTHFLHTWAAACAGDRKLPELPVIDRTLIRDVPDRHDEFAAPMRSSPTPRAASSRPAPRWPSPLTRRCAASPRTGKGGRSASWRRAGTTRRSRWPGRRGSACTTSTSGSGGRRRWRSCPWRRPARCRRRRTGPAPAASRWA
;
A
#
# COMPACT_ATOMS: atom_id res chain seq x y z
N MET A 1 -7.55 30.38 0.58
CA MET A 1 -6.42 29.96 1.43
C MET A 1 -5.55 29.07 0.56
N ALA A 2 -4.41 29.57 0.09
CA ALA A 2 -3.41 28.71 -0.55
C ALA A 2 -2.93 27.71 0.52
N SER A 3 -3.04 26.41 0.23
CA SER A 3 -2.41 25.39 1.06
C SER A 3 -0.92 25.70 1.13
N GLN A 4 -0.37 25.82 2.34
CA GLN A 4 1.08 25.82 2.50
C GLN A 4 1.62 24.56 1.80
N PRO A 5 2.72 24.65 1.03
CA PRO A 5 3.36 23.46 0.51
C PRO A 5 3.67 22.58 1.72
N ALA A 6 3.24 21.32 1.68
CA ALA A 6 3.42 20.36 2.75
C ALA A 6 4.85 20.53 3.28
N ALA A 7 4.96 20.92 4.56
CA ALA A 7 6.24 21.07 5.21
C ALA A 7 7.04 19.82 4.85
N HIS A 8 8.16 19.99 4.13
CA HIS A 8 9.01 18.87 3.74
C HIS A 8 9.21 18.04 4.99
N ALA A 9 8.56 16.88 5.03
CA ALA A 9 8.54 16.06 6.23
C ALA A 9 9.99 15.79 6.55
N ALA A 10 10.45 16.29 7.69
CA ALA A 10 11.88 16.44 7.96
C ALA A 10 12.60 15.12 7.64
N GLY A 11 13.46 15.18 6.63
CA GLY A 11 14.25 14.04 6.18
C GLY A 11 13.82 13.34 4.89
N LEU A 12 12.64 13.65 4.32
CA LEU A 12 12.22 13.13 3.02
C LEU A 12 12.82 13.99 1.88
N ARG A 13 13.50 13.33 0.94
CA ARG A 13 14.09 13.94 -0.26
C ARG A 13 13.66 13.18 -1.50
N VAL A 14 12.91 13.83 -2.38
CA VAL A 14 12.57 13.28 -3.70
C VAL A 14 13.83 13.29 -4.58
N LEU A 15 14.17 12.14 -5.17
CA LEU A 15 15.28 11.99 -6.11
C LEU A 15 14.84 12.30 -7.54
N ARG A 16 13.69 11.73 -7.94
CA ARG A 16 13.11 11.89 -9.27
C ARG A 16 11.64 11.47 -9.30
N THR A 17 10.90 12.02 -10.25
CA THR A 17 9.55 11.57 -10.60
C THR A 17 9.49 11.37 -12.10
N THR A 18 9.13 10.15 -12.52
CA THR A 18 8.93 9.77 -13.92
C THR A 18 7.44 9.61 -14.20
N ARG A 19 6.96 10.05 -15.37
CA ARG A 19 5.63 9.66 -15.86
C ARG A 19 5.76 8.37 -16.66
N VAL A 20 5.19 7.30 -16.16
CA VAL A 20 5.28 5.96 -16.75
C VAL A 20 4.02 5.67 -17.55
N ALA A 21 4.16 5.63 -18.87
CA ALA A 21 3.07 5.31 -19.79
C ALA A 21 2.84 3.80 -19.88
N PRO A 22 1.61 3.34 -20.22
CA PRO A 22 1.37 1.94 -20.53
C PRO A 22 2.21 1.48 -21.74
N ALA A 23 2.84 0.30 -21.65
CA ALA A 23 3.57 -0.30 -22.76
C ALA A 23 3.09 -1.74 -23.02
N PRO A 24 2.71 -2.07 -24.26
CA PRO A 24 2.32 -3.44 -24.61
C PRO A 24 3.54 -4.38 -24.58
N PRO A 25 3.33 -5.71 -24.54
CA PRO A 25 4.37 -6.67 -24.86
C PRO A 25 5.00 -6.39 -26.23
N ALA A 26 6.27 -6.79 -26.41
CA ALA A 26 6.99 -6.59 -27.66
C ALA A 26 6.22 -7.19 -28.85
N GLY A 27 5.95 -6.37 -29.86
CA GLY A 27 5.23 -6.76 -31.08
C GLY A 27 3.71 -6.54 -31.05
N GLU A 28 3.14 -6.13 -29.92
CA GLU A 28 1.73 -5.75 -29.83
C GLU A 28 1.54 -4.24 -30.08
N PRO A 29 0.40 -3.81 -30.67
CA PRO A 29 0.14 -2.40 -30.95
C PRO A 29 0.01 -1.61 -29.65
N ALA A 30 0.40 -0.33 -29.71
CA ALA A 30 0.20 0.60 -28.60
C ALA A 30 -1.29 0.75 -28.27
N LEU A 31 -1.59 0.96 -26.99
CA LEU A 31 -2.95 1.20 -26.52
C LEU A 31 -3.51 2.49 -27.17
N PRO A 32 -4.63 2.42 -27.92
CA PRO A 32 -5.26 3.61 -28.48
C PRO A 32 -5.93 4.44 -27.40
N GLU A 33 -6.13 5.72 -27.69
CA GLU A 33 -6.95 6.59 -26.84
C GLU A 33 -8.35 6.01 -26.69
N ARG A 34 -8.89 6.07 -25.48
CA ARG A 34 -10.23 5.55 -25.20
C ARG A 34 -10.82 6.12 -23.93
N ALA A 35 -12.11 6.37 -23.98
CA ALA A 35 -12.92 6.71 -22.82
C ALA A 35 -13.60 5.47 -22.26
N LEU A 36 -13.69 5.40 -20.94
CA LEU A 36 -14.41 4.37 -20.21
C LEU A 36 -15.40 5.06 -19.27
N PRO A 37 -16.72 5.02 -19.57
CA PRO A 37 -17.72 5.65 -18.72
C PRO A 37 -17.66 5.14 -17.28
N LEU A 38 -17.89 6.03 -16.33
CA LEU A 38 -18.09 5.64 -14.93
C LEU A 38 -19.46 4.99 -14.78
N MET A 39 -19.49 3.88 -14.05
CA MET A 39 -20.74 3.26 -13.62
C MET A 39 -21.22 3.91 -12.33
N PHE A 40 -22.48 3.66 -11.95
CA PHE A 40 -23.02 4.21 -10.70
C PHE A 40 -22.18 3.86 -9.46
N MET A 41 -21.55 2.68 -9.43
CA MET A 41 -20.65 2.25 -8.34
C MET A 41 -19.32 3.01 -8.31
N ASP A 42 -18.90 3.58 -9.44
CA ASP A 42 -17.71 4.42 -9.51
C ASP A 42 -18.05 5.87 -9.14
N ALA A 43 -19.24 6.32 -9.58
CA ALA A 43 -19.75 7.67 -9.38
C ALA A 43 -19.88 8.04 -7.90
N MET A 44 -20.23 7.08 -7.03
CA MET A 44 -20.32 7.32 -5.59
C MET A 44 -19.00 7.76 -4.95
N TRP A 45 -17.88 7.53 -5.64
CA TRP A 45 -16.53 7.89 -5.19
C TRP A 45 -15.99 9.17 -5.84
N LEU A 46 -16.73 9.84 -6.72
CA LEU A 46 -16.26 11.02 -7.47
C LEU A 46 -15.78 12.17 -6.59
N ARG A 47 -16.32 12.28 -5.37
CA ARG A 47 -16.01 13.33 -4.41
C ARG A 47 -15.34 12.79 -3.14
N ALA A 48 -15.04 11.50 -3.10
CA ALA A 48 -14.33 10.92 -1.98
C ALA A 48 -12.85 11.34 -2.04
N GLN A 49 -12.21 11.41 -0.87
CA GLN A 49 -10.76 11.54 -0.83
C GLN A 49 -10.12 10.29 -1.45
N PRO A 50 -8.99 10.42 -2.17
CA PRO A 50 -8.26 9.27 -2.68
C PRO A 50 -7.90 8.29 -1.57
N VAL A 51 -7.79 7.00 -1.94
CA VAL A 51 -7.34 5.96 -1.03
C VAL A 51 -5.82 5.95 -1.01
N GLU A 52 -5.26 6.08 0.19
CA GLU A 52 -3.82 6.06 0.44
C GLU A 52 -3.40 4.72 1.07
N ARG A 53 -2.28 4.15 0.62
CA ARG A 53 -1.67 2.95 1.20
C ARG A 53 -0.15 3.07 1.20
N VAL A 54 0.48 2.54 2.25
CA VAL A 54 1.94 2.38 2.32
C VAL A 54 2.27 0.94 2.65
N PHE A 55 3.16 0.34 1.87
CA PHE A 55 3.71 -1.00 2.11
C PHE A 55 5.18 -0.87 2.51
N PHE A 56 5.55 -1.49 3.63
CA PHE A 56 6.93 -1.49 4.11
C PHE A 56 7.63 -2.82 3.81
N TYR A 57 8.82 -2.74 3.22
CA TYR A 57 9.64 -3.88 2.87
C TYR A 57 11.02 -3.76 3.49
N ARG A 58 11.53 -4.88 4.00
CA ARG A 58 12.93 -5.04 4.37
C ARG A 58 13.62 -5.83 3.27
N LEU A 59 14.63 -5.23 2.66
CA LEU A 59 15.49 -5.91 1.71
C LEU A 59 16.40 -6.87 2.50
N GLY A 60 16.39 -8.15 2.09
CA GLY A 60 17.22 -9.17 2.72
C GLY A 60 18.72 -8.90 2.53
N PRO A 61 19.59 -9.59 3.28
CA PRO A 61 20.99 -9.71 2.90
C PRO A 61 21.06 -10.48 1.57
N GLY A 62 21.13 -9.75 0.46
CA GLY A 62 21.50 -10.29 -0.85
C GLY A 62 23.01 -10.16 -1.06
N ASP A 63 23.54 -10.86 -2.08
CA ASP A 63 24.98 -10.97 -2.38
C ASP A 63 25.68 -9.62 -2.65
N ASP A 64 24.91 -8.57 -2.88
CA ASP A 64 25.40 -7.19 -2.93
C ASP A 64 25.13 -6.54 -1.57
N ASP A 65 26.11 -6.63 -0.67
CA ASP A 65 26.08 -5.92 0.62
C ASP A 65 26.18 -4.39 0.49
N ASP A 66 26.28 -3.91 -0.75
CA ASP A 66 26.41 -2.52 -1.18
C ASP A 66 25.08 -1.93 -1.71
N ASP A 67 25.05 -0.61 -1.81
CA ASP A 67 23.90 0.20 -2.28
C ASP A 67 23.33 -0.25 -3.65
N GLY A 68 24.11 -0.95 -4.47
CA GLY A 68 23.66 -1.48 -5.76
C GLY A 68 22.43 -2.41 -5.69
N GLY A 69 22.21 -3.09 -4.55
CA GLY A 69 21.06 -3.98 -4.38
C GLY A 69 19.71 -3.25 -4.38
N VAL A 70 19.62 -2.08 -3.73
CA VAL A 70 18.38 -1.29 -3.71
C VAL A 70 18.14 -0.63 -5.07
N ASP A 71 19.19 -0.11 -5.70
CA ASP A 71 19.07 0.55 -7.00
C ASP A 71 18.62 -0.45 -8.07
N ALA A 72 19.11 -1.70 -8.04
CA ALA A 72 18.61 -2.76 -8.92
C ALA A 72 17.13 -3.11 -8.69
N VAL A 73 16.63 -3.04 -7.46
CA VAL A 73 15.20 -3.23 -7.16
C VAL A 73 14.39 -2.06 -7.74
N LEU A 74 14.82 -0.82 -7.51
CA LEU A 74 14.15 0.37 -8.02
C LEU A 74 14.06 0.35 -9.56
N SER A 75 15.15 -0.02 -10.24
CA SER A 75 15.17 -0.16 -11.70
C SER A 75 14.16 -1.20 -12.18
N ARG A 76 14.13 -2.41 -11.58
CA ARG A 76 13.15 -3.44 -11.94
C ARG A 76 11.71 -3.00 -11.69
N MET A 77 11.44 -2.25 -10.62
CA MET A 77 10.12 -1.72 -10.34
C MET A 77 9.65 -0.76 -11.45
N GLU A 78 10.50 0.17 -11.87
CA GLU A 78 10.18 1.11 -12.95
C GLU A 78 10.08 0.44 -14.31
N GLU A 79 10.99 -0.47 -14.66
CA GLU A 79 11.00 -1.20 -15.94
C GLU A 79 9.77 -2.11 -16.13
N SER A 80 9.26 -2.69 -15.03
CA SER A 80 8.10 -3.60 -15.08
C SER A 80 6.75 -2.90 -15.02
N LEU A 81 6.71 -1.65 -14.53
CA LEU A 81 5.48 -0.89 -14.33
C LEU A 81 4.68 -0.62 -15.63
N PRO A 82 5.30 -0.24 -16.78
CA PRO A 82 4.58 -0.04 -18.05
C PRO A 82 3.70 -1.22 -18.45
N ARG A 83 4.19 -2.45 -18.25
CA ARG A 83 3.48 -3.68 -18.60
C ARG A 83 2.27 -3.92 -17.69
N ALA A 84 2.40 -3.63 -16.40
CA ALA A 84 1.28 -3.72 -15.47
C ALA A 84 0.23 -2.65 -15.77
N ILE A 85 0.64 -1.41 -16.04
CA ILE A 85 -0.26 -0.33 -16.43
C ILE A 85 -0.99 -0.68 -17.73
N HIS A 86 -0.33 -1.29 -18.72
CA HIS A 86 -0.98 -1.70 -19.97
C HIS A 86 -2.18 -2.63 -19.74
N ALA A 87 -2.04 -3.63 -18.86
CA ALA A 87 -3.15 -4.50 -18.49
C ALA A 87 -4.25 -3.76 -17.71
N PHE A 88 -3.88 -2.77 -16.89
CA PHE A 88 -4.79 -1.99 -16.04
C PHE A 88 -4.91 -0.54 -16.52
N TYR A 89 -5.06 -0.34 -17.84
CA TYR A 89 -4.97 1.00 -18.44
C TYR A 89 -5.88 2.08 -17.83
N PRO A 90 -7.06 1.77 -17.25
CA PRO A 90 -7.86 2.80 -16.58
C PRO A 90 -7.11 3.50 -15.44
N LEU A 91 -6.07 2.87 -14.86
CA LEU A 91 -5.22 3.48 -13.83
C LEU A 91 -4.23 4.51 -14.38
N ALA A 92 -3.95 4.51 -15.68
CA ALA A 92 -3.23 5.60 -16.35
C ALA A 92 -4.16 6.70 -16.88
N SER A 93 -5.48 6.52 -16.76
CA SER A 93 -6.46 7.48 -17.28
C SER A 93 -6.64 8.66 -16.35
N ARG A 94 -7.38 9.66 -16.85
CA ARG A 94 -7.84 10.83 -16.09
C ARG A 94 -9.35 10.80 -15.97
N ILE A 95 -9.87 11.09 -14.78
CA ILE A 95 -11.30 11.33 -14.57
C ILE A 95 -11.65 12.70 -15.11
N ARG A 96 -12.66 12.76 -15.98
CA ARG A 96 -13.23 14.03 -16.46
C ARG A 96 -14.74 13.92 -16.64
N PRO A 97 -15.47 15.07 -16.69
CA PRO A 97 -16.84 15.08 -17.17
C PRO A 97 -16.91 14.57 -18.62
N THR A 98 -17.93 13.79 -18.94
CA THR A 98 -18.22 13.34 -20.30
C THR A 98 -18.70 14.54 -21.14
N PRO A 99 -18.12 14.78 -22.33
CA PRO A 99 -18.53 15.88 -23.18
C PRO A 99 -20.03 15.83 -23.52
N SER A 100 -20.72 16.97 -23.40
CA SER A 100 -22.15 17.11 -23.72
C SER A 100 -23.12 16.28 -22.87
N GLU A 101 -22.67 15.65 -21.78
CA GLU A 101 -23.53 14.91 -20.86
C GLU A 101 -23.52 15.53 -19.46
N THR A 102 -24.70 15.72 -18.88
CA THR A 102 -24.83 16.31 -17.52
C THR A 102 -24.62 15.24 -16.46
N ASN A 103 -23.79 15.53 -15.46
CA ASN A 103 -23.46 14.62 -14.34
C ASN A 103 -22.89 13.26 -14.77
N ARG A 104 -22.35 13.14 -15.98
CA ARG A 104 -21.68 11.94 -16.47
C ARG A 104 -20.18 12.16 -16.50
N TYR A 105 -19.45 11.12 -16.13
CA TYR A 105 -18.00 11.14 -15.99
C TYR A 105 -17.42 9.91 -16.63
N GLU A 106 -16.16 10.02 -17.07
CA GLU A 106 -15.43 8.95 -17.71
C GLU A 106 -13.96 8.95 -17.27
N LEU A 107 -13.35 7.77 -17.37
CA LEU A 107 -11.90 7.60 -17.36
C LEU A 107 -11.43 7.72 -18.80
N LEU A 108 -10.73 8.80 -19.12
CA LEU A 108 -10.14 9.00 -20.43
C LEU A 108 -8.65 8.66 -20.36
N TYR A 109 -8.23 7.73 -21.22
CA TYR A 109 -6.82 7.53 -21.54
C TYR A 109 -6.49 8.25 -22.86
N GLN A 110 -5.52 9.15 -22.85
CA GLN A 110 -4.97 9.80 -24.03
C GLN A 110 -3.51 9.42 -24.27
N LEU A 111 -3.02 9.61 -25.51
CA LEU A 111 -1.63 9.33 -25.82
C LEU A 111 -0.72 10.27 -25.02
N GLY A 112 0.22 9.67 -24.29
CA GLY A 112 1.10 10.36 -23.38
C GLY A 112 0.64 10.28 -21.93
N ASP A 113 -0.62 9.98 -21.62
CA ASP A 113 -1.02 9.74 -20.23
C ASP A 113 -0.24 8.57 -19.59
N GLY A 114 -0.16 8.61 -18.27
CA GLY A 114 0.66 7.68 -17.51
C GLY A 114 0.58 7.93 -16.00
N VAL A 115 1.22 7.05 -15.25
CA VAL A 115 1.25 7.09 -13.78
C VAL A 115 2.51 7.83 -13.32
N ALA A 116 2.36 8.77 -12.39
CA ALA A 116 3.52 9.38 -11.75
C ALA A 116 4.18 8.35 -10.81
N PHE A 117 5.46 8.06 -11.07
CA PHE A 117 6.29 7.16 -10.27
C PHE A 117 7.47 7.94 -9.69
N THR A 118 7.44 8.14 -8.38
CA THR A 118 8.44 8.92 -7.64
C THR A 118 9.41 8.00 -6.91
N VAL A 119 10.70 8.29 -7.01
CA VAL A 119 11.74 7.68 -6.18
C VAL A 119 12.23 8.74 -5.19
N ALA A 120 12.25 8.41 -3.90
CA ALA A 120 12.67 9.29 -2.82
C ALA A 120 13.57 8.55 -1.82
N GLU A 121 14.20 9.31 -0.93
CA GLU A 121 14.92 8.78 0.23
C GLU A 121 14.41 9.47 1.49
N HIS A 122 14.44 8.76 2.62
CA HIS A 122 14.20 9.33 3.94
C HIS A 122 15.45 9.10 4.80
N ASP A 123 15.89 10.08 5.59
CA ASP A 123 17.06 9.91 6.48
C ASP A 123 16.70 9.76 7.97
N GLY A 124 15.56 10.31 8.42
CA GLY A 124 15.17 10.36 9.83
C GLY A 124 14.37 9.17 10.39
N VAL A 125 13.60 8.44 9.57
CA VAL A 125 12.69 7.39 10.07
C VAL A 125 12.93 6.08 9.33
N GLY A 126 13.36 5.05 10.08
CA GLY A 126 13.76 3.76 9.52
C GLY A 126 12.63 2.75 9.35
N VAL A 127 12.85 1.74 8.52
CA VAL A 127 11.88 0.65 8.29
C VAL A 127 11.56 -0.12 9.57
N ASP A 128 12.50 -0.22 10.52
CA ASP A 128 12.26 -0.93 11.77
C ASP A 128 11.35 -0.18 12.72
N GLU A 129 11.41 1.15 12.71
CA GLU A 129 10.39 1.96 13.35
C GLU A 129 9.09 1.88 12.55
N LEU A 130 9.18 1.81 11.21
CA LEU A 130 8.02 1.92 10.33
C LEU A 130 7.22 0.62 10.08
N ALA A 131 7.78 -0.54 10.37
CA ALA A 131 7.16 -1.83 10.10
C ALA A 131 7.04 -2.64 11.40
N THR A 132 6.20 -2.14 12.30
CA THR A 132 5.91 -2.70 13.63
C THR A 132 4.41 -2.91 13.81
N ASP A 133 4.04 -3.76 14.78
CA ASP A 133 2.65 -3.96 15.20
C ASP A 133 2.18 -2.89 16.23
N GLU A 134 3.04 -1.93 16.57
CA GLU A 134 2.76 -0.92 17.59
C GLU A 134 2.18 0.37 16.97
N PRO A 135 1.37 1.15 17.71
CA PRO A 135 0.82 2.42 17.24
C PRO A 135 1.90 3.41 16.85
N ARG A 136 1.63 4.18 15.79
CA ARG A 136 2.62 5.03 15.13
C ARG A 136 2.04 6.38 14.77
N GLU A 137 2.92 7.39 14.77
CA GLU A 137 2.55 8.74 14.37
C GLU A 137 2.28 8.79 12.87
N LEU A 138 1.05 9.15 12.49
CA LEU A 138 0.66 9.31 11.10
C LEU A 138 1.56 10.32 10.36
N ALA A 139 2.05 11.35 11.06
CA ALA A 139 2.98 12.34 10.52
C ALA A 139 4.29 11.73 9.96
N LYS A 140 4.69 10.54 10.42
CA LYS A 140 5.85 9.80 9.92
C LYS A 140 5.54 8.91 8.71
N ILE A 141 4.26 8.69 8.40
CA ILE A 141 3.79 7.76 7.36
C ILE A 141 3.20 8.52 6.18
N ALA A 142 2.35 9.53 6.43
CA ALA A 142 1.67 10.31 5.41
C ALA A 142 2.61 10.87 4.32
N PRO A 143 3.82 11.37 4.63
CA PRO A 143 4.76 11.87 3.61
C PRO A 143 5.29 10.80 2.66
N LEU A 144 5.12 9.51 2.98
CA LEU A 144 5.57 8.39 2.16
C LEU A 144 4.59 8.07 1.02
N VAL A 145 3.41 8.71 1.01
CA VAL A 145 2.40 8.63 -0.06
C VAL A 145 2.58 9.85 -0.97
N PRO A 146 2.62 9.68 -2.31
CA PRO A 146 2.68 10.82 -3.21
C PRO A 146 1.32 11.53 -3.29
N GLU A 147 1.32 12.74 -3.82
CA GLU A 147 0.09 13.42 -4.22
C GLU A 147 -0.36 12.95 -5.61
N LEU A 148 -1.67 12.95 -5.87
CA LEU A 148 -2.17 12.75 -7.23
C LEU A 148 -1.86 13.99 -8.08
N PRO A 149 -1.27 13.83 -9.27
CA PRO A 149 -1.11 14.95 -10.20
C PRO A 149 -2.46 15.60 -10.52
N GLU A 150 -2.43 16.91 -10.78
CA GLU A 150 -3.59 17.64 -11.23
C GLU A 150 -4.16 17.10 -12.56
N GLY A 151 -5.36 17.54 -12.92
CA GLY A 151 -6.02 17.15 -14.17
C GLY A 151 -6.63 15.75 -14.10
N GLY A 152 -7.15 15.35 -12.93
CA GLY A 152 -7.94 14.13 -12.79
C GLY A 152 -7.15 12.82 -12.80
N ALA A 153 -5.82 12.85 -12.62
CA ALA A 153 -5.03 11.63 -12.54
C ALA A 153 -5.56 10.71 -11.41
N VAL A 154 -5.58 9.41 -11.67
CA VAL A 154 -6.23 8.46 -10.75
C VAL A 154 -5.27 7.60 -9.95
N LEU A 155 -4.00 7.55 -10.32
CA LEU A 155 -2.97 6.77 -9.62
C LEU A 155 -1.65 7.54 -9.60
N ALA A 156 -0.99 7.53 -8.44
CA ALA A 156 0.42 7.88 -8.31
C ALA A 156 1.11 6.93 -7.32
N LEU A 157 2.42 6.74 -7.53
CA LEU A 157 3.24 5.78 -6.82
C LEU A 157 4.52 6.47 -6.32
N GLN A 158 4.94 6.15 -5.10
CA GLN A 158 6.22 6.60 -4.55
C GLN A 158 6.96 5.41 -3.93
N VAL A 159 8.23 5.25 -4.26
CA VAL A 159 9.12 4.34 -3.54
C VAL A 159 10.14 5.18 -2.78
N THR A 160 10.08 5.10 -1.46
CA THR A 160 11.00 5.78 -0.57
C THR A 160 12.00 4.78 0.01
N VAL A 161 13.29 5.03 -0.21
CA VAL A 161 14.38 4.29 0.43
C VAL A 161 14.51 4.76 1.88
N LEU A 162 14.49 3.81 2.81
CA LEU A 162 14.47 4.04 4.25
C LEU A 162 15.77 3.53 4.91
N PRO A 163 16.19 4.15 6.02
CA PRO A 163 17.29 3.67 6.84
C PRO A 163 16.86 2.44 7.67
N PRO A 164 17.80 1.75 8.32
CA PRO A 164 19.25 1.92 8.19
C PRO A 164 19.80 1.31 6.89
N LYS A 165 20.95 1.83 6.43
CA LYS A 165 21.76 1.27 5.32
C LYS A 165 21.03 1.08 3.98
N ARG A 166 20.04 1.92 3.66
CA ARG A 166 19.22 1.81 2.43
C ARG A 166 18.60 0.42 2.20
N ARG A 167 18.30 -0.31 3.30
CA ARG A 167 17.70 -1.65 3.26
C ARG A 167 16.21 -1.69 3.58
N GLY A 168 15.61 -0.53 3.81
CA GLY A 168 14.16 -0.38 3.90
C GLY A 168 13.59 0.23 2.64
N LEU A 169 12.40 -0.21 2.24
CA LEU A 169 11.60 0.46 1.23
C LEU A 169 10.19 0.72 1.78
N ALA A 170 9.65 1.90 1.50
CA ALA A 170 8.22 2.18 1.59
C ALA A 170 7.66 2.40 0.19
N LEU A 171 6.66 1.61 -0.20
CA LEU A 171 5.88 1.83 -1.42
C LEU A 171 4.58 2.55 -1.03
N GLY A 172 4.52 3.85 -1.27
CA GLY A 172 3.33 4.67 -1.20
C GLY A 172 2.50 4.56 -2.47
N VAL A 173 1.19 4.41 -2.30
CA VAL A 173 0.20 4.29 -3.36
C VAL A 173 -0.96 5.21 -3.02
N ILE A 174 -1.32 6.08 -3.95
CA ILE A 174 -2.55 6.88 -3.88
C ILE A 174 -3.42 6.56 -5.09
N VAL A 175 -4.70 6.28 -4.87
CA VAL A 175 -5.64 5.93 -5.95
C VAL A 175 -6.98 6.62 -5.78
N HIS A 176 -7.49 7.23 -6.85
CA HIS A 176 -8.84 7.77 -6.88
C HIS A 176 -9.84 6.61 -6.98
N HIS A 177 -10.71 6.47 -5.98
CA HIS A 177 -11.52 5.25 -5.80
C HIS A 177 -12.59 5.04 -6.90
N SER A 178 -12.94 6.08 -7.68
CA SER A 178 -13.74 5.92 -8.91
C SER A 178 -13.05 5.15 -10.05
N ALA A 179 -11.72 4.98 -10.00
CA ALA A 179 -11.01 4.23 -11.03
C ALA A 179 -11.05 2.72 -10.77
N CYS A 180 -10.97 2.30 -9.52
CA CYS A 180 -11.05 0.90 -9.09
C CYS A 180 -11.38 0.76 -7.61
N ASP A 181 -11.83 -0.43 -7.22
CA ASP A 181 -12.08 -0.78 -5.83
C ASP A 181 -10.82 -1.36 -5.14
N GLY A 182 -11.00 -1.80 -3.89
CA GLY A 182 -9.94 -2.46 -3.12
C GLY A 182 -9.39 -3.71 -3.80
N VAL A 183 -10.24 -4.50 -4.46
CA VAL A 183 -9.86 -5.75 -5.12
C VAL A 183 -9.06 -5.44 -6.39
N GLY A 184 -9.55 -4.51 -7.22
CA GLY A 184 -8.88 -4.07 -8.45
C GLY A 184 -7.52 -3.44 -8.18
N SER A 185 -7.43 -2.56 -7.18
CA SER A 185 -6.15 -1.95 -6.78
C SER A 185 -5.15 -2.99 -6.25
N THR A 186 -5.58 -3.95 -5.42
CA THR A 186 -4.71 -5.05 -4.98
C THR A 186 -4.31 -5.97 -6.14
N HIS A 187 -5.21 -6.22 -7.10
CA HIS A 187 -4.90 -7.03 -8.28
C HIS A 187 -3.81 -6.37 -9.14
N PHE A 188 -3.91 -5.06 -9.38
CA PHE A 188 -2.86 -4.29 -10.05
C PHE A 188 -1.50 -4.45 -9.35
N LEU A 189 -1.46 -4.28 -8.02
CA LEU A 189 -0.22 -4.41 -7.24
C LEU A 189 0.38 -5.81 -7.31
N HIS A 190 -0.44 -6.87 -7.29
CA HIS A 190 0.05 -8.25 -7.48
C HIS A 190 0.60 -8.48 -8.89
N THR A 191 -0.07 -7.96 -9.92
CA THR A 191 0.40 -8.08 -11.30
C THR A 191 1.71 -7.35 -11.52
N TRP A 192 1.85 -6.14 -10.98
CA TRP A 192 3.11 -5.39 -11.04
C TRP A 192 4.23 -6.09 -10.26
N ALA A 193 3.96 -6.58 -9.05
CA ALA A 193 4.95 -7.32 -8.28
C ALA A 193 5.44 -8.59 -8.99
N ALA A 194 4.53 -9.35 -9.62
CA ALA A 194 4.89 -10.53 -10.41
C ALA A 194 5.74 -10.16 -11.65
N ALA A 195 5.38 -9.08 -12.34
CA ALA A 195 6.18 -8.57 -13.46
C ALA A 195 7.58 -8.12 -13.01
N CYS A 196 7.67 -7.43 -11.86
CA CYS A 196 8.94 -6.99 -11.26
C CYS A 196 9.82 -8.18 -10.83
N ALA A 197 9.22 -9.29 -10.39
CA ALA A 197 9.94 -10.51 -10.02
C ALA A 197 10.44 -11.32 -11.22
N GLY A 198 10.05 -10.96 -12.46
CA GLY A 198 10.36 -11.73 -13.65
C GLY A 198 9.59 -13.06 -13.72
N ASP A 199 8.42 -13.15 -13.06
CA ASP A 199 7.63 -14.37 -13.05
C ASP A 199 7.16 -14.73 -14.47
N ARG A 200 7.33 -16.01 -14.84
CA ARG A 200 6.92 -16.52 -16.16
C ARG A 200 5.41 -16.49 -16.37
N LYS A 201 4.64 -16.48 -15.29
CA LYS A 201 3.17 -16.48 -15.30
C LYS A 201 2.67 -15.31 -14.45
N LEU A 202 2.16 -14.28 -15.12
CA LEU A 202 1.46 -13.19 -14.47
C LEU A 202 0.09 -13.64 -13.95
N PRO A 203 -0.51 -12.91 -13.00
CA PRO A 203 -1.93 -13.05 -12.68
C PRO A 203 -2.82 -12.93 -13.92
N GLU A 204 -4.06 -13.40 -13.81
CA GLU A 204 -5.04 -13.29 -14.90
C GLU A 204 -5.28 -11.81 -15.25
N LEU A 205 -5.55 -11.53 -16.53
CA LEU A 205 -5.80 -10.16 -16.97
C LEU A 205 -7.09 -9.61 -16.33
N PRO A 206 -7.13 -8.31 -15.99
CA PRO A 206 -8.36 -7.71 -15.50
C PRO A 206 -9.41 -7.64 -16.61
N VAL A 207 -10.67 -7.79 -16.24
CA VAL A 207 -11.80 -7.53 -17.13
C VAL A 207 -12.15 -6.04 -17.01
N ILE A 208 -11.90 -5.28 -18.09
CA ILE A 208 -12.18 -3.83 -18.13
C ILE A 208 -13.56 -3.52 -18.72
N ASP A 209 -14.22 -4.50 -19.34
CA ASP A 209 -15.56 -4.32 -19.92
C ASP A 209 -16.59 -4.03 -18.83
N ARG A 210 -16.94 -2.74 -18.70
CA ARG A 210 -17.91 -2.24 -17.73
C ARG A 210 -19.36 -2.52 -18.15
N THR A 211 -19.61 -2.93 -19.39
CA THR A 211 -20.97 -3.26 -19.85
C THR A 211 -21.53 -4.54 -19.21
N LEU A 212 -20.66 -5.35 -18.59
CA LEU A 212 -21.04 -6.56 -17.84
C LEU A 212 -21.87 -6.26 -16.58
N ILE A 213 -21.80 -5.04 -16.07
CA ILE A 213 -22.58 -4.61 -14.91
C ILE A 213 -23.80 -3.86 -15.41
N ARG A 214 -24.98 -4.34 -15.00
CA ARG A 214 -26.24 -3.69 -15.37
C ARG A 214 -26.35 -2.36 -14.63
N ASP A 215 -26.60 -1.30 -15.40
CA ASP A 215 -26.86 0.01 -14.81
C ASP A 215 -28.17 -0.01 -14.03
N VAL A 216 -28.24 0.82 -12.99
CA VAL A 216 -29.47 1.06 -12.25
C VAL A 216 -29.91 2.47 -12.59
N PRO A 217 -31.12 2.66 -13.16
CA PRO A 217 -31.59 3.98 -13.58
C PRO A 217 -31.41 5.04 -12.49
N ASP A 218 -31.00 6.24 -12.90
CA ASP A 218 -30.80 7.44 -12.08
C ASP A 218 -29.73 7.35 -10.98
N ARG A 219 -29.18 6.16 -10.67
CA ARG A 219 -28.19 5.99 -9.58
C ARG A 219 -26.89 6.70 -9.83
N HIS A 220 -26.41 6.67 -11.07
CA HIS A 220 -25.21 7.43 -11.42
C HIS A 220 -25.43 8.93 -11.15
N ASP A 221 -26.57 9.48 -11.59
CA ASP A 221 -26.87 10.90 -11.46
C ASP A 221 -27.09 11.30 -9.99
N GLU A 222 -27.71 10.44 -9.17
CA GLU A 222 -27.80 10.60 -7.72
C GLU A 222 -26.41 10.74 -7.09
N PHE A 223 -25.48 9.87 -7.46
CA PHE A 223 -24.12 9.86 -6.91
C PHE A 223 -23.20 10.95 -7.49
N ALA A 224 -23.45 11.40 -8.72
CA ALA A 224 -22.66 12.42 -9.39
C ALA A 224 -23.20 13.85 -9.15
N ALA A 225 -24.47 14.01 -8.77
CA ALA A 225 -25.07 15.33 -8.53
C ALA A 225 -24.34 16.09 -7.40
N PRO A 226 -24.04 17.38 -7.55
CA PRO A 226 -23.36 18.17 -6.52
C PRO A 226 -24.06 18.02 -5.17
N MET A 227 -23.27 17.86 -4.10
CA MET A 227 -23.80 17.82 -2.74
C MET A 227 -24.51 19.15 -2.49
N ARG A 228 -25.83 19.12 -2.29
CA ARG A 228 -26.62 20.34 -2.05
C ARG A 228 -26.01 21.05 -0.85
N SER A 229 -25.56 22.29 -1.04
CA SER A 229 -25.09 23.13 0.06
C SER A 229 -26.23 23.27 1.06
N SER A 230 -26.07 22.69 2.25
CA SER A 230 -26.95 23.01 3.36
C SER A 230 -26.87 24.53 3.60
N PRO A 231 -27.99 25.24 3.80
CA PRO A 231 -27.94 26.66 4.12
C PRO A 231 -27.05 26.84 5.35
N THR A 232 -26.02 27.68 5.22
CA THR A 232 -25.15 28.06 6.32
C THR A 232 -26.03 28.54 7.48
N PRO A 233 -25.87 28.00 8.71
CA PRO A 233 -26.59 28.56 9.84
C PRO A 233 -26.17 30.03 9.98
N ARG A 234 -27.15 30.95 9.98
CA ARG A 234 -26.93 32.38 10.27
C ARG A 234 -26.02 32.47 11.49
N ALA A 235 -24.93 33.22 11.35
CA ALA A 235 -23.93 33.41 12.39
C ALA A 235 -24.62 33.71 13.73
N ALA A 236 -24.60 32.73 14.64
CA ALA A 236 -24.91 32.97 16.02
C ALA A 236 -23.81 33.89 16.55
N SER A 237 -24.23 35.03 17.09
CA SER A 237 -23.37 36.05 17.70
C SER A 237 -22.26 35.41 18.53
N SER A 238 -21.03 35.84 18.26
CA SER A 238 -19.80 35.45 18.95
C SER A 238 -19.98 35.41 20.47
N ARG A 239 -20.03 34.21 21.04
CA ARG A 239 -19.63 33.99 22.44
C ARG A 239 -18.11 33.84 22.46
N PRO A 240 -17.38 34.50 23.38
CA PRO A 240 -15.94 34.38 23.45
C PRO A 240 -15.55 32.93 23.81
N ALA A 241 -14.56 32.40 23.10
CA ALA A 241 -14.01 31.08 23.35
C ALA A 241 -13.41 31.00 24.78
N PRO A 242 -13.58 29.87 25.50
CA PRO A 242 -12.96 29.70 26.80
C PRO A 242 -11.43 29.67 26.63
N ARG A 243 -10.74 30.50 27.43
CA ARG A 243 -9.28 30.52 27.55
C ARG A 243 -8.84 29.19 28.17
N TRP A 244 -8.22 28.34 27.36
CA TRP A 244 -7.45 27.21 27.88
C TRP A 244 -6.14 27.73 28.49
N PRO A 245 -5.79 27.35 29.73
CA PRO A 245 -4.48 27.67 30.26
C PRO A 245 -3.43 26.85 29.49
N SER A 246 -2.33 27.52 29.13
CA SER A 246 -1.15 26.96 28.46
C SER A 246 -0.68 25.66 29.12
N PRO A 247 -0.09 24.71 28.36
CA PRO A 247 0.37 23.46 28.94
C PRO A 247 1.51 23.74 29.92
N LEU A 248 1.20 23.57 31.22
CA LEU A 248 2.20 23.36 32.25
C LEU A 248 3.11 22.21 31.81
N THR A 249 4.39 22.51 31.68
CA THR A 249 5.49 21.56 31.57
C THR A 249 5.40 20.55 32.72
N ARG A 250 4.75 19.40 32.47
CA ARG A 250 4.88 18.24 33.34
C ARG A 250 6.27 17.65 33.13
N ARG A 251 7.22 18.09 33.96
CA ARG A 251 8.36 17.29 34.39
C ARG A 251 7.83 15.93 34.84
N CYS A 252 8.21 14.86 34.15
CA CYS A 252 8.17 13.54 34.75
C CYS A 252 9.24 13.51 35.84
N ALA A 253 8.78 13.57 37.09
CA ALA A 253 9.59 13.31 38.25
C ALA A 253 10.01 11.83 38.25
N ALA A 254 11.31 11.59 38.39
CA ALA A 254 11.84 10.31 38.82
C ALA A 254 11.22 9.97 40.19
N SER A 255 10.69 8.76 40.35
CA SER A 255 10.27 8.24 41.65
C SER A 255 11.34 7.30 42.22
N PRO A 256 11.47 7.22 43.56
CA PRO A 256 12.70 6.88 44.23
C PRO A 256 12.95 5.38 44.32
N ARG A 257 14.25 5.06 44.40
CA ARG A 257 14.82 3.76 44.80
C ARG A 257 14.15 3.23 46.08
N THR A 258 13.67 2.00 46.02
CA THR A 258 13.71 1.09 47.16
C THR A 258 14.39 -0.20 46.73
N GLY A 259 15.49 -0.53 47.41
CA GLY A 259 16.32 -1.69 47.15
C GLY A 259 15.97 -2.89 48.02
N LYS A 260 16.33 -4.07 47.50
CA LYS A 260 16.75 -5.34 48.14
C LYS A 260 16.89 -6.29 46.95
N GLY A 261 17.99 -6.94 46.62
CA GLY A 261 19.23 -7.28 47.29
C GLY A 261 19.63 -8.65 46.70
N GLY A 262 20.85 -8.82 46.18
CA GLY A 262 21.28 -10.14 45.66
C GLY A 262 22.49 -10.13 44.70
N ARG A 263 23.69 -9.97 45.28
CA ARG A 263 24.98 -10.67 45.00
C ARG A 263 25.39 -10.90 43.51
N SER A 264 26.40 -10.15 43.00
CA SER A 264 27.81 -10.58 42.71
C SER A 264 27.94 -11.83 41.81
N ALA A 265 28.76 -11.93 40.75
CA ALA A 265 30.09 -11.37 40.45
C ALA A 265 30.35 -11.47 38.92
N SER A 266 30.99 -10.47 38.31
CA SER A 266 32.40 -10.43 37.82
C SER A 266 32.71 -11.19 36.51
N TRP A 267 33.35 -10.47 35.60
CA TRP A 267 33.92 -10.94 34.34
C TRP A 267 35.31 -11.54 34.58
N ARG A 268 35.64 -12.65 33.89
CA ARG A 268 37.01 -12.99 33.42
C ARG A 268 36.96 -13.98 32.25
N ARG A 269 37.81 -13.73 31.24
CA ARG A 269 38.17 -14.63 30.13
C ARG A 269 39.12 -15.74 30.61
N ALA A 270 39.08 -16.92 29.98
CA ALA A 270 40.22 -17.54 29.26
C ALA A 270 39.96 -19.01 28.86
N GLY A 271 40.37 -19.36 27.62
CA GLY A 271 40.79 -20.71 27.17
C GLY A 271 39.69 -21.77 26.97
N THR A 272 39.68 -22.66 25.97
CA THR A 272 40.68 -23.11 25.00
C THR A 272 39.96 -23.78 23.81
N THR A 273 40.69 -23.81 22.70
CA THR A 273 40.43 -24.48 21.41
C THR A 273 40.01 -25.96 21.48
N ARG A 274 39.04 -26.37 20.66
CA ARG A 274 39.20 -27.55 19.79
C ARG A 274 38.27 -27.53 18.58
N ARG A 275 38.85 -27.88 17.43
CA ARG A 275 38.23 -27.99 16.11
C ARG A 275 37.32 -29.22 15.97
N SER A 276 36.33 -29.06 15.10
CA SER A 276 35.94 -29.95 13.99
C SER A 276 34.61 -30.71 14.07
N ARG A 277 33.99 -30.73 12.88
CA ARG A 277 32.97 -31.63 12.32
C ARG A 277 31.49 -31.32 12.54
N TRP A 278 30.90 -30.73 11.50
CA TRP A 278 29.57 -31.11 10.98
C TRP A 278 29.70 -32.48 10.29
N PRO A 279 28.68 -33.38 10.35
CA PRO A 279 27.49 -33.25 9.47
C PRO A 279 26.15 -33.80 10.01
N GLY A 280 25.04 -33.41 9.37
CA GLY A 280 23.93 -34.35 9.10
C GLY A 280 22.59 -34.24 9.89
N ARG A 281 21.62 -33.56 9.26
CA ARG A 281 20.19 -33.93 9.03
C ARG A 281 19.28 -34.56 10.14
N ARG A 282 18.07 -33.93 10.20
CA ARG A 282 16.69 -34.42 10.50
C ARG A 282 16.24 -34.55 11.96
N GLY A 283 15.09 -33.94 12.27
CA GLY A 283 14.25 -34.27 13.43
C GLY A 283 13.29 -33.14 13.82
N SER A 284 12.01 -33.29 13.47
CA SER A 284 10.87 -32.46 13.88
C SER A 284 10.42 -32.81 15.30
N ALA A 285 9.95 -31.84 16.10
CA ALA A 285 9.06 -32.10 17.24
C ALA A 285 8.20 -30.88 17.62
N CYS A 286 6.91 -31.14 17.82
CA CYS A 286 5.91 -30.28 18.44
C CYS A 286 6.18 -30.06 19.93
N THR A 287 5.77 -28.91 20.46
CA THR A 287 5.34 -28.77 21.85
C THR A 287 4.13 -27.84 21.95
N THR A 288 3.05 -28.38 22.51
CA THR A 288 1.90 -27.67 23.08
C THR A 288 2.14 -27.44 24.57
N SER A 289 1.74 -26.28 25.09
CA SER A 289 1.30 -26.17 26.50
C SER A 289 0.22 -25.09 26.64
N THR A 290 -0.76 -25.38 27.49
CA THR A 290 -1.87 -24.53 27.90
C THR A 290 -1.73 -24.19 29.38
N SER A 291 -1.87 -22.92 29.74
CA SER A 291 -2.76 -22.37 30.79
C SER A 291 -2.22 -21.04 31.36
N GLY A 292 -3.13 -20.12 31.71
CA GLY A 292 -2.90 -19.13 32.77
C GLY A 292 -2.79 -17.65 32.38
N SER A 293 -3.95 -16.97 32.37
CA SER A 293 -4.21 -15.58 32.79
C SER A 293 -3.24 -14.43 32.42
N GLY A 294 -3.77 -13.47 31.66
CA GLY A 294 -3.30 -12.08 31.63
C GLY A 294 -2.42 -11.72 30.44
N GLY A 295 -2.96 -10.94 29.49
CA GLY A 295 -2.11 -10.26 28.49
C GLY A 295 -2.71 -10.15 27.09
N ARG A 296 -2.94 -8.90 26.70
CA ARG A 296 -2.88 -8.29 25.36
C ARG A 296 -2.96 -9.25 24.15
N ARG A 297 -4.06 -9.11 23.40
CA ARG A 297 -4.23 -9.72 22.06
C ARG A 297 -3.12 -9.23 21.14
N ARG A 298 -2.25 -10.15 20.75
CA ARG A 298 -1.16 -9.96 19.78
C ARG A 298 -1.62 -10.57 18.45
N TRP A 299 -1.75 -9.76 17.41
CA TRP A 299 -1.91 -10.27 16.04
C TRP A 299 -0.52 -10.57 15.49
N ARG A 300 -0.38 -11.72 14.82
CA ARG A 300 0.87 -12.13 14.16
C ARG A 300 0.81 -11.70 12.71
N SER A 301 1.87 -11.07 12.24
CA SER A 301 2.17 -10.88 10.82
C SER A 301 2.39 -12.25 10.15
N CYS A 302 1.64 -12.51 9.08
CA CYS A 302 1.84 -13.66 8.20
C CYS A 302 2.83 -13.28 7.09
N PRO A 303 3.91 -14.04 6.85
CA PRO A 303 4.64 -13.95 5.61
C PRO A 303 3.87 -14.69 4.52
N TRP A 304 3.72 -14.06 3.36
CA TRP A 304 3.17 -14.67 2.16
C TRP A 304 3.99 -15.92 1.78
N ARG A 305 3.45 -17.09 2.12
CA ARG A 305 3.82 -18.36 1.48
C ARG A 305 2.63 -18.79 0.63
N ARG A 306 2.95 -19.17 -0.61
CA ARG A 306 2.05 -19.74 -1.63
C ARG A 306 0.97 -20.66 -1.03
N PRO A 307 -0.26 -20.70 -1.58
CA PRO A 307 -1.28 -21.61 -1.07
C PRO A 307 -0.88 -23.05 -1.40
N ALA A 308 -0.37 -23.76 -0.40
CA ALA A 308 -0.46 -25.21 -0.38
C ALA A 308 -1.92 -25.58 -0.10
N ARG A 309 -2.73 -25.74 -1.16
CA ARG A 309 -3.99 -26.47 -1.06
C ARG A 309 -3.64 -27.96 -0.92
N CYS A 310 -3.81 -28.48 0.29
CA CYS A 310 -3.80 -29.91 0.56
C CYS A 310 -5.09 -30.30 1.28
N ARG A 311 -5.73 -31.36 0.75
CA ARG A 311 -6.91 -32.13 1.20
C ARG A 311 -8.26 -31.57 0.70
N ARG A 312 -9.12 -32.39 0.08
CA ARG A 312 -9.51 -33.76 0.48
C ARG A 312 -9.36 -34.82 -0.61
N ARG A 313 -8.67 -35.92 -0.29
CA ARG A 313 -9.02 -37.25 -0.82
C ARG A 313 -10.39 -37.61 -0.24
N ARG A 314 -11.38 -37.88 -1.09
CA ARG A 314 -12.57 -38.67 -0.73
C ARG A 314 -12.34 -40.07 -1.27
N THR A 315 -12.20 -41.02 -0.36
CA THR A 315 -12.37 -42.45 -0.62
C THR A 315 -13.56 -42.90 0.21
N GLY A 316 -14.61 -43.37 -0.44
CA GLY A 316 -15.83 -43.90 0.18
C GLY A 316 -17.02 -43.81 -0.80
N PRO A 317 -17.84 -44.87 -0.96
CA PRO A 317 -18.45 -45.23 -2.23
C PRO A 317 -19.78 -44.53 -2.51
N ALA A 318 -20.16 -44.51 -3.80
CA ALA A 318 -21.42 -43.96 -4.31
C ALA A 318 -22.64 -44.76 -3.84
N PRO A 319 -23.79 -44.08 -3.74
CA PRO A 319 -25.03 -44.68 -4.24
C PRO A 319 -25.85 -43.76 -5.16
N ALA A 320 -26.47 -44.46 -6.12
CA ALA A 320 -27.60 -44.19 -7.01
C ALA A 320 -28.32 -42.81 -7.03
N ALA A 321 -28.34 -42.25 -8.24
CA ALA A 321 -29.49 -41.76 -9.03
C ALA A 321 -30.68 -41.07 -8.35
N SER A 322 -30.97 -39.82 -8.76
CA SER A 322 -32.10 -39.43 -9.66
C SER A 322 -32.29 -37.90 -9.65
N ARG A 323 -32.10 -37.25 -10.81
CA ARG A 323 -33.09 -36.56 -11.68
C ARG A 323 -33.59 -35.18 -11.20
N TRP A 324 -33.17 -34.18 -11.98
CA TRP A 324 -33.84 -32.94 -12.37
C TRP A 324 -35.33 -32.78 -12.01
N ALA A 325 -35.61 -31.68 -11.30
CA ALA A 325 -36.66 -30.69 -11.56
C ALA A 325 -36.18 -29.36 -10.97
#